data_AF-A0AAW2GCT7-F1
#
_entry.id   AF-A0AAW2GCT7-F1
#
_cell.length_a   1.000
_cell.length_b   1.000
_cell.length_c   1.000
_cell.angle_alpha   90.00
_cell.angle_beta   90.00
_cell.angle_gamma   90.00
#
_symmetry.space_group_name_H-M   'P 1'
#
loop_
_entity.id
_entity.type
_entity.pdbx_description
1 polymer ?
#
loop_
_entity_poly.entity_id
_entity_poly.type
_entity_poly.pdbx_seq_one_letter_code
_entity_poly.pdbx_strand_id
1 'polypeptide(L)'
;MKFVLFALLIVMTFAEKRSQTTSFFSKAILDFVFPKDPGLIKVRKMNQAERMNTAKVLDFIGLVERHHYPAEEHSVTTEDGYNLIIHRIPRSPLSDNQKKKEIIFLLHGILASSESWVLYGPNKDLGM
;
A
#
# COMPACT_ATOMS: atom_id res chain seq x y z
N MET A 1 21.70 17.83 17.57
CA MET A 1 22.72 16.90 17.04
C MET A 1 22.15 15.82 16.12
N LYS A 2 21.01 15.19 16.42
CA LYS A 2 20.45 14.10 15.57
C LYS A 2 19.94 14.53 14.18
N PHE A 3 19.42 15.75 14.04
CA PHE A 3 18.95 16.28 12.73
C PHE A 3 20.09 16.66 11.77
N VAL A 4 21.23 17.10 12.30
CA VAL A 4 22.42 17.46 11.49
C VAL A 4 23.04 16.22 10.86
N LEU A 5 23.01 15.09 11.57
CA LEU A 5 23.48 13.78 11.07
C LEU A 5 22.58 13.23 9.95
N PHE A 6 21.27 13.42 10.08
CA PHE A 6 20.28 12.99 9.09
C PHE A 6 20.33 13.84 7.81
N ALA A 7 20.54 15.15 7.94
CA ALA A 7 20.76 16.04 6.80
C ALA A 7 22.09 15.76 6.08
N LEU A 8 23.16 15.44 6.81
CA LEU A 8 24.46 15.04 6.22
C LEU A 8 24.38 13.72 5.44
N LEU A 9 23.58 12.76 5.89
CA LEU A 9 23.33 11.51 5.15
C LEU A 9 22.61 11.76 3.82
N ILE A 10 21.67 12.70 3.78
CA ILE A 10 20.95 13.08 2.55
C ILE A 10 21.84 13.90 1.60
N VAL A 11 22.79 14.68 2.12
CA VAL A 11 23.77 15.42 1.29
C VAL A 11 24.80 14.48 0.66
N MET A 12 25.23 13.42 1.37
CA MET A 12 26.14 12.40 0.81
C MET A 12 25.48 11.52 -0.26
N THR A 13 24.15 11.37 -0.28
CA THR A 13 23.45 10.67 -1.36
C THR A 13 23.30 11.50 -2.64
N PHE A 14 23.51 12.82 -2.57
CA PHE A 14 23.43 13.70 -3.74
C PHE A 14 24.79 14.09 -4.34
N ALA A 15 25.90 13.99 -3.59
CA ALA A 15 27.16 14.62 -3.98
C ALA A 15 28.04 13.86 -5.00
N GLU A 16 28.00 12.54 -5.12
CA GLU A 16 28.96 11.83 -5.98
C GLU A 16 28.34 10.83 -6.95
N LYS A 17 28.16 11.33 -8.17
CA LYS A 17 27.92 10.55 -9.37
C LYS A 17 29.21 9.80 -9.75
N ARG A 18 29.08 8.47 -9.89
CA ARG A 18 29.84 7.54 -10.76
C ARG A 18 30.94 6.67 -10.12
N SER A 19 30.56 5.46 -9.69
CA SER A 19 31.23 4.17 -10.01
C SER A 19 30.50 3.03 -9.29
N GLN A 20 30.62 1.79 -9.76
CA GLN A 20 29.88 0.56 -9.35
C GLN A 20 29.68 0.31 -7.84
N THR A 21 30.42 1.00 -6.97
CA THR A 21 30.36 0.88 -5.50
C THR A 21 29.08 1.47 -4.89
N THR A 22 28.53 2.55 -5.47
CA THR A 22 27.26 3.16 -5.00
C THR A 22 26.05 2.25 -5.27
N SER A 23 26.15 1.40 -6.30
CA SER A 23 25.14 0.37 -6.60
C SER A 23 25.10 -0.72 -5.53
N PHE A 24 26.25 -1.08 -4.94
CA PHE A 24 26.29 -2.17 -3.96
C PHE A 24 25.70 -1.74 -2.62
N PHE A 25 26.10 -0.57 -2.09
CA PHE A 25 25.57 -0.07 -0.82
C PHE A 25 24.08 0.29 -0.92
N SER A 26 23.65 0.92 -2.02
CA SER A 26 22.23 1.21 -2.23
C SER A 26 21.40 -0.08 -2.31
N LYS A 27 21.90 -1.10 -3.02
CA LYS A 27 21.23 -2.41 -3.09
C LYS A 27 21.22 -3.13 -1.75
N ALA A 28 22.31 -3.10 -0.97
CA ALA A 28 22.35 -3.72 0.35
C ALA A 28 21.37 -3.06 1.32
N ILE A 29 21.26 -1.72 1.31
CA ILE A 29 20.27 -1.01 2.11
C ILE A 29 18.85 -1.31 1.62
N LEU A 30 18.61 -1.33 0.30
CA LEU A 30 17.30 -1.67 -0.26
C LEU A 30 16.88 -3.10 0.05
N ASP A 31 17.78 -4.08 -0.07
CA ASP A 31 17.50 -5.48 0.25
C ASP A 31 17.29 -5.68 1.76
N PHE A 32 17.92 -4.83 2.61
CA PHE A 32 17.69 -4.83 4.06
C PHE A 32 16.33 -4.20 4.43
N VAL A 33 15.97 -3.06 3.84
CA VAL A 33 14.73 -2.34 4.14
C VAL A 33 13.52 -2.98 3.45
N PHE A 34 13.71 -3.50 2.24
CA PHE A 34 12.69 -4.13 1.39
C PHE A 34 13.18 -5.51 0.93
N PRO A 35 13.16 -6.52 1.83
CA PRO A 35 13.54 -7.87 1.45
C PRO A 35 12.64 -8.37 0.31
N LYS A 36 13.25 -8.98 -0.70
CA LYS A 36 12.54 -9.49 -1.89
C LYS A 36 11.52 -10.57 -1.57
N ASP A 37 11.82 -11.37 -0.55
CA ASP A 37 10.91 -12.36 0.00
C ASP A 37 10.74 -12.07 1.49
N PRO A 38 9.71 -11.29 1.87
CA PRO A 38 9.42 -11.03 3.26
C PRO A 38 8.79 -12.25 3.97
N GLY A 39 8.59 -13.38 3.29
CA GLY A 39 7.84 -14.52 3.81
C GLY A 39 6.35 -14.23 3.99
N LEU A 40 5.86 -13.13 3.41
CA LEU A 40 4.46 -12.70 3.51
C LEU A 40 3.66 -13.23 2.33
N ILE A 41 2.57 -13.93 2.62
CA ILE A 41 1.64 -14.43 1.59
C ILE A 41 0.41 -13.53 1.59
N LYS A 42 0.21 -12.78 0.51
CA LYS A 42 -0.99 -11.96 0.33
C LYS A 42 -2.18 -12.85 -0.04
N VAL A 43 -3.26 -12.77 0.71
CA VAL A 43 -4.47 -13.59 0.55
C VAL A 43 -5.73 -12.72 0.58
N ARG A 44 -6.77 -13.11 -0.16
CA ARG A 44 -8.04 -12.37 -0.17
C ARG A 44 -8.93 -12.69 1.03
N LYS A 45 -8.90 -13.95 1.49
CA LYS A 45 -9.63 -14.41 2.66
C LYS A 45 -8.67 -15.08 3.60
N MET A 46 -8.89 -14.88 4.89
CA MET A 46 -8.04 -15.39 5.95
C MET A 46 -8.95 -16.00 7.01
N ASN A 47 -8.74 -17.28 7.31
CA ASN A 47 -9.48 -17.91 8.40
C ASN A 47 -8.80 -17.61 9.76
N GLN A 48 -9.53 -17.82 10.86
CA GLN A 48 -9.04 -17.48 12.20
C GLN A 48 -7.86 -18.36 12.65
N ALA A 49 -7.78 -19.61 12.21
CA ALA A 49 -6.70 -20.53 12.55
C ALA A 49 -5.38 -20.20 11.82
N GLU A 50 -5.47 -19.73 10.58
CA GLU A 50 -4.34 -19.27 9.76
C GLU A 50 -3.70 -18.00 10.31
N ARG A 51 -4.50 -17.16 10.98
CA ARG A 51 -4.06 -15.94 11.66
C ARG A 51 -2.99 -16.16 12.71
N MET A 52 -3.01 -17.31 13.39
CA MET A 52 -2.12 -17.59 14.51
C MET A 52 -0.84 -18.34 14.10
N ASN A 53 -0.80 -18.93 12.90
CA ASN A 53 0.23 -19.88 12.50
C ASN A 53 0.95 -19.53 11.17
N THR A 54 0.56 -18.47 10.46
CA THR A 54 1.18 -18.12 9.18
C THR A 54 1.29 -16.61 8.99
N ALA A 55 2.38 -16.16 8.34
CA ALA A 55 2.61 -14.78 7.93
C ALA A 55 1.75 -14.40 6.69
N LYS A 56 0.44 -14.60 6.79
CA LYS A 56 -0.54 -14.22 5.76
C LYS A 56 -1.02 -12.79 6.01
N VAL A 57 -1.18 -12.01 4.96
CA VAL A 57 -1.70 -10.64 5.00
C VAL A 57 -2.85 -10.49 4.02
N LEU A 58 -3.85 -9.66 4.34
CA LEU A 58 -4.98 -9.43 3.45
C LEU A 58 -4.58 -8.48 2.30
N ASP A 59 -5.11 -8.72 1.10
CA ASP A 59 -5.13 -7.72 0.03
C ASP A 59 -6.19 -6.64 0.30
N PHE A 60 -6.19 -5.57 -0.52
CA PHE A 60 -7.19 -4.50 -0.43
C PHE A 60 -8.62 -5.05 -0.37
N ILE A 61 -8.97 -5.98 -1.27
CA ILE A 61 -10.31 -6.58 -1.34
C ILE A 61 -10.63 -7.28 -0.01
N GLY A 62 -9.72 -8.09 0.52
CA GLY A 62 -9.88 -8.76 1.81
C GLY A 62 -9.98 -7.80 2.99
N LEU A 63 -9.20 -6.71 2.98
CA LEU A 63 -9.26 -5.65 4.00
C LEU A 63 -10.62 -4.94 4.03
N VAL A 64 -11.28 -4.79 2.87
CA VAL A 64 -12.59 -4.15 2.78
C VAL A 64 -13.72 -5.14 3.08
N GLU A 65 -13.68 -6.32 2.45
CA GLU A 65 -14.73 -7.35 2.58
C GLU A 65 -14.86 -7.88 4.01
N ARG A 66 -13.75 -7.95 4.78
CA ARG A 66 -13.79 -8.36 6.20
C ARG A 66 -14.65 -7.44 7.08
N HIS A 67 -14.92 -6.21 6.63
CA HIS A 67 -15.76 -5.24 7.31
C HIS A 67 -17.15 -5.13 6.67
N HIS A 68 -17.51 -6.06 5.77
CA HIS A 68 -18.81 -6.13 5.08
C HIS A 68 -19.08 -4.99 4.10
N TYR A 69 -18.01 -4.37 3.58
CA TYR A 69 -18.08 -3.43 2.47
C TYR A 69 -17.84 -4.19 1.16
N PRO A 70 -18.60 -3.91 0.08
CA PRO A 70 -18.25 -4.40 -1.25
C PRO A 70 -16.97 -3.73 -1.74
N ALA A 71 -16.16 -4.47 -2.49
CA ALA A 71 -14.94 -3.97 -3.10
C ALA A 71 -14.82 -4.45 -4.55
N GLU A 72 -14.27 -3.59 -5.40
CA GLU A 72 -14.06 -3.83 -6.82
C GLU A 72 -12.60 -3.53 -7.17
N GLU A 73 -12.08 -4.22 -8.18
CA GLU A 73 -10.74 -4.05 -8.74
C GLU A 73 -10.86 -3.77 -10.24
N HIS A 74 -10.27 -2.68 -10.71
CA HIS A 74 -10.35 -2.23 -12.09
C HIS A 74 -8.94 -2.09 -12.67
N SER A 75 -8.66 -2.78 -13.78
CA SER A 75 -7.39 -2.62 -14.50
C SER A 75 -7.49 -1.46 -15.48
N VAL A 76 -6.56 -0.52 -15.39
CA VAL A 76 -6.49 0.66 -16.26
C VAL A 76 -5.10 0.73 -16.88
N THR A 77 -5.04 0.82 -18.20
CA THR A 77 -3.78 1.03 -18.92
C THR A 77 -3.62 2.51 -19.23
N THR A 78 -2.51 3.11 -18.82
CA THR A 78 -2.18 4.51 -19.14
C THR A 78 -1.74 4.66 -20.59
N GLU A 79 -1.74 5.89 -21.11
CA GLU A 79 -1.32 6.18 -22.50
C GLU A 79 0.13 5.75 -22.78
N ASP A 80 1.00 5.80 -21.77
CA ASP A 80 2.39 5.35 -21.82
C ASP A 80 2.59 3.86 -21.46
N GLY A 81 1.49 3.11 -21.31
CA GLY A 81 1.50 1.64 -21.27
C GLY A 81 1.64 1.01 -19.87
N TYR A 82 1.49 1.76 -18.79
CA TYR A 82 1.47 1.20 -17.44
C TYR A 82 0.11 0.59 -17.13
N ASN A 83 0.10 -0.63 -16.60
CA ASN A 83 -1.11 -1.30 -16.12
C ASN A 83 -1.28 -1.03 -14.63
N LEU A 84 -2.26 -0.20 -14.30
CA LEU A 84 -2.62 0.20 -12.95
C LEU A 84 -3.81 -0.60 -12.46
N ILE A 85 -3.80 -0.94 -11.18
CA ILE A 85 -4.95 -1.49 -10.48
C ILE A 85 -5.59 -0.37 -9.65
N ILE A 86 -6.84 -0.05 -9.95
CA ILE A 86 -7.66 0.90 -9.20
C ILE A 86 -8.66 0.12 -8.37
N HIS A 87 -8.71 0.41 -7.08
CA HIS A 87 -9.67 -0.20 -6.17
C HIS A 87 -10.85 0.75 -5.92
N ARG A 88 -12.06 0.18 -5.85
CA ARG A 88 -13.29 0.95 -5.62
C ARG A 88 -14.16 0.29 -4.56
N ILE A 89 -14.71 1.12 -3.67
CA ILE A 89 -15.74 0.74 -2.70
C ILE A 89 -17.04 1.41 -3.15
N PRO A 90 -17.96 0.70 -3.82
CA PRO A 90 -19.10 1.32 -4.49
C PRO A 90 -20.17 1.83 -3.52
N ARG A 91 -20.23 1.28 -2.30
CA ARG A 91 -21.18 1.70 -1.27
C ARG A 91 -20.70 1.35 0.12
N SER A 92 -21.05 2.22 1.07
CA SER A 92 -21.04 1.85 2.49
C SER A 92 -22.34 1.10 2.85
N PRO A 93 -22.26 0.03 3.67
CA PRO A 93 -23.42 -0.61 4.28
C PRO A 93 -24.17 0.31 5.26
N LEU A 94 -23.56 1.41 5.71
CA LEU A 94 -24.16 2.40 6.61
C LEU A 94 -25.00 3.45 5.88
N SER A 95 -24.96 3.48 4.54
CA SER A 95 -25.60 4.51 3.72
C SER A 95 -26.93 4.00 3.13
N ASP A 96 -27.98 4.82 3.24
CA ASP A 96 -29.27 4.55 2.58
C ASP A 96 -29.10 4.60 1.05
N ASN A 97 -29.58 3.56 0.35
CA ASN A 97 -29.32 3.29 -1.07
C ASN A 97 -30.04 4.27 -2.03
N GLN A 98 -30.65 5.33 -1.51
CA GLN A 98 -31.58 6.18 -2.27
C GLN A 98 -30.96 7.45 -2.87
N LYS A 99 -29.70 7.78 -2.56
CA LYS A 99 -29.05 9.01 -3.04
C LYS A 99 -27.96 8.74 -4.08
N LYS A 100 -27.93 9.59 -5.13
CA LYS A 100 -26.82 9.67 -6.09
C LYS A 100 -25.54 9.97 -5.31
N LYS A 101 -24.56 9.07 -5.37
CA LYS A 101 -23.32 9.17 -4.60
C LYS A 101 -22.30 10.00 -5.37
N GLU A 102 -21.65 10.91 -4.67
CA GLU A 102 -20.49 11.61 -5.18
C GLU A 102 -19.30 10.65 -5.27
N ILE A 103 -18.45 10.87 -6.26
CA ILE A 103 -17.25 10.06 -6.47
C ILE A 103 -16.09 10.78 -5.78
N ILE A 104 -15.44 10.07 -4.86
CA ILE A 104 -14.23 10.54 -4.18
C ILE A 104 -13.07 9.68 -4.68
N PHE A 105 -11.99 10.34 -5.10
CA PHE A 105 -10.75 9.68 -5.50
C PHE A 105 -9.68 9.91 -4.44
N LEU A 106 -9.13 8.83 -3.88
CA LEU A 106 -8.09 8.86 -2.84
C LEU A 106 -6.77 8.37 -3.41
N LEU A 107 -5.79 9.28 -3.53
CA LEU A 107 -4.45 8.97 -4.00
C LEU A 107 -3.50 8.82 -2.81
N HIS A 108 -2.78 7.70 -2.75
CA HIS A 108 -1.78 7.48 -1.71
C HIS A 108 -0.51 8.32 -1.93
N GLY A 109 0.30 8.47 -0.88
CA GLY A 109 1.58 9.17 -0.95
C GLY A 109 2.74 8.32 -1.50
N ILE A 110 3.94 8.88 -1.39
CA ILE A 110 5.21 8.21 -1.72
C ILE A 110 5.39 6.98 -0.79
N LEU A 111 5.83 5.85 -1.35
CA LEU A 111 6.04 4.57 -0.65
C LEU A 111 4.77 4.00 0.02
N ALA A 112 3.60 4.24 -0.56
CA ALA A 112 2.32 3.73 -0.09
C ALA A 112 1.53 3.04 -1.21
N SER A 113 0.36 2.50 -0.86
CA SER A 113 -0.60 1.90 -1.79
C SER A 113 -2.02 2.32 -1.41
N SER A 114 -3.04 1.92 -2.19
CA SER A 114 -4.44 2.17 -1.86
C SER A 114 -4.88 1.56 -0.52
N GLU A 115 -4.15 0.55 -0.02
CA GLU A 115 -4.44 -0.12 1.26
C GLU A 115 -4.28 0.82 2.46
N SER A 116 -3.50 1.90 2.32
CA SER A 116 -3.34 2.92 3.36
C SER A 116 -4.65 3.58 3.77
N TRP A 117 -5.67 3.54 2.91
CA TRP A 117 -6.99 4.14 3.18
C TRP A 117 -7.99 3.16 3.79
N VAL A 118 -7.64 1.89 4.01
CA VAL A 118 -8.56 0.81 4.44
C VAL A 118 -7.92 -0.18 5.42
N LEU A 119 -6.80 0.19 6.05
CA LEU A 119 -6.00 -0.72 6.87
C LEU A 119 -6.59 -0.99 8.27
N TYR A 120 -7.23 -0.01 8.89
CA TYR A 120 -7.68 -0.02 10.28
C TYR A 120 -9.19 -0.25 10.48
N GLY A 121 -9.98 -0.18 9.41
CA GLY A 121 -11.43 -0.34 9.38
C GLY A 121 -12.24 0.98 9.44
N PRO A 122 -13.57 0.89 9.30
CA PRO A 122 -14.48 2.03 9.05
C PRO A 122 -14.55 3.11 10.13
N ASN A 123 -14.06 2.83 11.34
CA ASN A 123 -14.07 3.83 12.43
C ASN A 123 -12.79 4.68 12.47
N LYS A 124 -11.79 4.35 11.66
CA LYS A 124 -10.45 4.96 11.70
C LYS A 124 -9.95 5.37 10.32
N ASP A 125 -10.41 4.68 9.29
CA ASP A 125 -9.99 4.89 7.92
C ASP A 125 -10.86 5.91 7.19
N LEU A 126 -10.27 6.59 6.21
CA LEU A 126 -10.99 7.54 5.37
C LEU A 126 -11.79 6.85 4.26
N GLY A 127 -11.35 5.68 3.80
CA GLY A 127 -11.93 4.98 2.66
C GLY A 127 -13.20 4.17 2.98
N MET A 128 -13.58 4.04 4.25
CA MET A 128 -14.63 3.12 4.72
C MET A 128 -15.64 3.79 5.64
#